data_AF-E4YB50-F1
#
_entry.id   AF-E4YB50-F1
#
_cell.length_a   1.000
_cell.length_b   1.000
_cell.length_c   1.000
_cell.angle_alpha   90.00
_cell.angle_beta   90.00
_cell.angle_gamma   90.00
#
_symmetry.space_group_name_H-M   'P 1'
#
loop_
_entity.id
_entity.type
_entity.pdbx_description
1 polymer ?
#
loop_
_entity_poly.entity_id
_entity_poly.type
_entity_poly.pdbx_seq_one_letter_code
_entity_poly.pdbx_strand_id
1 'polypeptide(L)'
;MVVSIPLEFVYSWGSMRKCNFLDSCNGSGLTETMMLYNGCELYCTICYETIIPECKNLCIPQVNDAKFKCPEKNCESKLYFHQFVAGKCCDKAKNKTILDNGLSADDKYHRTEFQDLKKMMNLLELSEKEERIAKALMDTKARKYEISTSDFNEKNKARKQSRTDLATSLTTAGTYIVEEKEKTERVKLQELRRIMNEHETTINKEEVSEKKMEEDEKALDQATSEFIKKKEKREQVQSDLSSSFSDSAKNLVANKEEKENQCDKCNVCFEKYNKKDRHCCSLKCGHLTCRKCLGELPEKLCPICREPFTEENIIKIYLR
;
A
#
# COMPACT_ATOMS: atom_id res chain seq x y z
N MET A 1 0.36 -15.26 4.83
CA MET A 1 0.01 -16.65 5.18
C MET A 1 0.77 -17.55 4.22
N VAL A 2 1.78 -18.24 4.73
CA VAL A 2 2.61 -19.12 3.92
C VAL A 2 2.04 -20.52 4.07
N VAL A 3 1.29 -20.98 3.07
CA VAL A 3 0.75 -22.34 3.05
C VAL A 3 1.80 -23.23 2.39
N SER A 4 2.25 -24.21 3.15
CA SER A 4 3.16 -25.22 2.62
C SER A 4 2.39 -26.44 2.13
N ILE A 5 2.68 -26.87 0.91
CA ILE A 5 2.02 -28.03 0.29
C ILE A 5 2.94 -29.26 0.39
N PRO A 6 2.44 -30.39 0.95
CA PRO A 6 3.18 -31.65 0.97
C PRO A 6 3.51 -32.16 -0.45
N LEU A 7 4.71 -32.76 -0.61
CA LEU A 7 5.22 -33.19 -1.92
C LEU A 7 4.34 -34.22 -2.63
N GLU A 8 3.60 -35.04 -1.89
CA GLU A 8 2.69 -36.05 -2.43
C GLU A 8 1.58 -35.47 -3.31
N PHE A 9 1.23 -34.20 -3.09
CA PHE A 9 0.23 -33.48 -3.88
C PHE A 9 0.83 -32.81 -5.11
N VAL A 10 2.15 -32.76 -5.28
CA VAL A 10 2.77 -32.18 -6.46
C VAL A 10 2.58 -33.12 -7.65
N TYR A 11 1.87 -32.64 -8.67
CA TYR A 11 1.71 -33.33 -9.95
C TYR A 11 2.89 -33.04 -10.88
N SER A 12 3.26 -31.76 -11.01
CA SER A 12 4.42 -31.32 -11.80
C SER A 12 5.03 -30.07 -11.20
N TRP A 13 6.35 -29.93 -11.26
CA TRP A 13 7.06 -28.77 -10.73
C TRP A 13 6.99 -27.52 -11.62
N GLY A 14 6.51 -27.65 -12.86
CA GLY A 14 6.49 -26.54 -13.80
C GLY A 14 7.92 -26.11 -14.16
N SER A 15 8.15 -24.81 -14.22
CA SER A 15 9.47 -24.18 -14.35
C SER A 15 10.32 -24.25 -13.07
N MET A 16 9.70 -24.59 -11.93
CA MET A 16 10.35 -24.57 -10.63
C MET A 16 11.09 -25.88 -10.33
N ARG A 17 12.01 -25.83 -9.36
CA ARG A 17 12.67 -27.00 -8.77
C ARG A 17 12.28 -27.11 -7.29
N LYS A 18 12.64 -28.24 -6.67
CA LYS A 18 12.53 -28.43 -5.22
C LYS A 18 13.24 -27.27 -4.49
N CYS A 19 12.68 -26.83 -3.36
CA CYS A 19 13.37 -25.92 -2.45
C CYS A 19 14.76 -26.49 -2.14
N ASN A 20 15.82 -25.69 -2.30
CA ASN A 20 17.20 -26.16 -2.11
C ASN A 20 17.53 -26.51 -0.66
N PHE A 21 16.68 -26.14 0.30
CA PHE A 21 16.89 -26.37 1.72
C PHE A 21 15.94 -27.46 2.25
N LEU A 22 16.12 -28.67 1.73
CA LEU A 22 15.20 -29.81 1.97
C LEU A 22 15.20 -30.30 3.43
N ASP A 23 16.34 -30.23 4.12
CA ASP A 23 16.50 -30.86 5.44
C ASP A 23 15.75 -30.14 6.57
N SER A 24 15.50 -28.83 6.46
CA SER A 24 14.72 -28.10 7.46
C SER A 24 13.25 -27.88 7.08
N CYS A 25 12.87 -28.14 5.83
CA CYS A 25 11.54 -27.81 5.34
C CYS A 25 10.48 -28.91 5.62
N ASN A 26 10.80 -29.92 6.45
CA ASN A 26 9.95 -31.07 6.79
C ASN A 26 9.25 -31.73 5.58
N GLY A 27 9.85 -31.66 4.39
CA GLY A 27 9.22 -32.16 3.16
C GLY A 27 7.97 -31.40 2.70
N SER A 28 7.74 -30.19 3.21
CA SER A 28 6.63 -29.31 2.85
C SER A 28 7.21 -28.06 2.17
N GLY A 29 7.57 -28.19 0.89
CA GLY A 29 8.57 -27.32 0.26
C GLY A 29 8.06 -26.30 -0.77
N LEU A 30 6.75 -26.16 -0.95
CA LEU A 30 6.19 -25.30 -2.01
C LEU A 30 5.23 -24.26 -1.45
N THR A 31 5.56 -23.01 -1.75
CA THR A 31 4.77 -21.82 -1.50
C THR A 31 4.31 -21.22 -2.83
N GLU A 32 3.31 -20.32 -2.79
CA GLU A 32 2.81 -19.64 -4.00
C GLU A 32 3.91 -18.83 -4.70
N THR A 33 4.73 -18.18 -3.89
CA THR A 33 5.90 -17.43 -4.33
C THR A 33 7.14 -18.10 -3.77
N MET A 34 8.11 -18.40 -4.63
CA MET A 34 9.43 -18.85 -4.23
C MET A 34 10.44 -17.74 -4.50
N MET A 35 11.57 -17.77 -3.81
CA MET A 35 12.63 -16.76 -3.91
C MET A 35 13.80 -17.34 -4.70
N LEU A 36 14.11 -16.75 -5.85
CA LEU A 36 15.29 -17.09 -6.64
C LEU A 36 16.48 -16.28 -6.13
N TYR A 37 17.48 -16.98 -5.61
CA TYR A 37 18.74 -16.42 -5.13
C TYR A 37 19.87 -16.77 -6.09
N ASN A 38 20.72 -15.76 -6.39
CA ASN A 38 21.89 -15.89 -7.23
C ASN A 38 21.62 -16.53 -8.62
N GLY A 39 20.42 -16.33 -9.15
CA GLY A 39 19.98 -16.82 -10.47
C GLY A 39 19.77 -18.33 -10.61
N CYS A 40 20.10 -19.13 -9.60
CA CYS A 40 20.11 -20.60 -9.72
C CYS A 40 19.38 -21.33 -8.59
N GLU A 41 19.27 -20.73 -7.40
CA GLU A 41 18.78 -21.41 -6.21
C GLU A 41 17.37 -20.93 -5.86
N LEU A 42 16.44 -21.87 -5.70
CA LEU A 42 15.05 -21.57 -5.36
C LEU A 42 14.77 -21.96 -3.91
N TYR A 43 14.25 -21.01 -3.15
CA TYR A 43 13.86 -21.18 -1.75
C TYR A 43 12.36 -20.94 -1.59
N CYS A 44 11.67 -21.76 -0.82
CA CYS A 44 10.30 -21.43 -0.41
C CYS A 44 10.31 -20.21 0.52
N THR A 45 9.19 -19.51 0.66
CA THR A 45 9.13 -18.27 1.47
C THR A 45 9.57 -18.50 2.91
N ILE A 46 9.24 -19.67 3.49
CA ILE A 46 9.60 -20.04 4.87
C ILE A 46 11.10 -20.20 5.03
N CYS A 47 11.73 -21.02 4.17
CA CYS A 47 13.18 -21.23 4.20
C CYS A 47 13.93 -19.93 3.94
N TYR A 48 13.45 -19.11 3.01
CA TYR A 48 14.05 -17.82 2.71
C TYR A 48 14.07 -16.89 3.95
N GLU A 49 12.94 -16.75 4.65
CA GLU A 49 12.86 -15.94 5.87
C GLU A 49 13.79 -16.44 6.99
N THR A 50 14.08 -17.74 7.00
CA THR A 50 14.92 -18.37 8.03
C THR A 50 16.42 -18.27 7.71
N ILE A 51 16.81 -18.41 6.44
CA ILE A 51 18.22 -18.62 6.05
C ILE A 51 18.89 -17.30 5.65
N ILE A 52 18.14 -16.37 5.05
CA ILE A 52 18.74 -15.19 4.41
C ILE A 52 18.08 -13.89 4.92
N PRO A 53 18.18 -13.54 6.22
CA PRO A 53 17.66 -12.27 6.72
C PRO A 53 18.38 -11.07 6.10
N GLU A 54 19.66 -11.23 5.76
CA GLU A 54 20.57 -10.14 5.38
C GLU A 54 20.54 -9.82 3.88
N CYS A 55 20.14 -10.76 3.01
CA CYS A 55 20.14 -10.55 1.55
C CYS A 55 18.74 -10.31 0.97
N LYS A 56 17.85 -9.64 1.73
CA LYS A 56 16.45 -9.43 1.30
C LYS A 56 16.31 -8.77 -0.08
N ASN A 57 17.32 -8.00 -0.49
CA ASN A 57 17.32 -7.24 -1.74
C ASN A 57 17.90 -8.00 -2.94
N LEU A 58 18.48 -9.19 -2.74
CA LEU A 58 19.14 -9.97 -3.81
C LEU A 58 18.26 -11.09 -4.38
N CYS A 59 17.07 -11.29 -3.83
CA CYS A 59 16.17 -12.35 -4.27
C CYS A 59 15.08 -11.83 -5.18
N ILE A 60 14.80 -12.58 -6.25
CA ILE A 60 13.71 -12.27 -7.19
C ILE A 60 12.54 -13.19 -6.84
N PRO A 61 11.37 -12.63 -6.46
CA PRO A 61 10.17 -13.44 -6.23
C PRO A 61 9.69 -14.02 -7.56
N GLN A 62 9.47 -15.33 -7.59
CA GLN A 62 8.88 -16.04 -8.73
C GLN A 62 7.60 -16.74 -8.32
N VAL A 63 6.54 -16.51 -9.08
CA VAL A 63 5.26 -17.21 -8.89
C VAL A 63 5.43 -18.65 -9.35
N ASN A 64 5.06 -19.58 -8.48
CA ASN A 64 5.17 -21.00 -8.72
C ASN A 64 4.11 -21.47 -9.72
N ASP A 65 4.55 -22.01 -10.86
CA ASP A 65 3.70 -22.59 -11.91
C ASP A 65 3.51 -24.11 -11.76
N ALA A 66 3.93 -24.69 -10.64
CA ALA A 66 3.68 -26.08 -10.30
C ALA A 66 2.19 -26.42 -10.35
N LYS A 67 1.92 -27.67 -10.71
CA LYS A 67 0.60 -28.26 -10.73
C LYS A 67 0.45 -29.23 -9.58
N PHE A 68 -0.73 -29.24 -8.99
CA PHE A 68 -1.06 -30.06 -7.84
C PHE A 68 -2.20 -31.02 -8.18
N LYS A 69 -2.16 -32.20 -7.58
CA LYS A 69 -3.22 -33.21 -7.63
C LYS A 69 -4.39 -32.77 -6.75
N CYS A 70 -5.57 -33.34 -6.98
CA CYS A 70 -6.70 -33.19 -6.07
C CYS A 70 -6.30 -33.61 -4.64
N PRO A 71 -6.50 -32.76 -3.62
CA PRO A 71 -6.14 -33.10 -2.24
C PRO A 71 -6.93 -34.32 -1.73
N GLU A 72 -8.17 -34.49 -2.19
CA GLU A 72 -9.01 -35.64 -1.84
C GLU A 72 -8.80 -36.86 -2.74
N LYS A 73 -7.86 -36.80 -3.69
CA LYS A 73 -7.60 -37.85 -4.69
C LYS A 73 -8.88 -38.31 -5.43
N ASN A 74 -9.90 -37.45 -5.50
CA ASN A 74 -11.23 -37.77 -6.01
C ASN A 74 -11.40 -37.39 -7.49
N CYS A 75 -10.46 -36.65 -8.08
CA CYS A 75 -10.45 -36.32 -9.50
C CYS A 75 -9.01 -36.16 -10.02
N GLU A 76 -8.84 -36.21 -11.34
CA GLU A 76 -7.54 -36.10 -12.02
C GLU A 76 -7.17 -34.66 -12.42
N SER A 77 -7.91 -33.67 -11.90
CA SER A 77 -7.68 -32.26 -12.19
C SER A 77 -6.26 -31.82 -11.78
N LYS A 78 -5.59 -31.09 -12.69
CA LYS A 78 -4.25 -30.50 -12.47
C LYS A 78 -4.41 -29.04 -12.04
N LEU A 79 -4.19 -28.78 -10.77
CA LEU A 79 -4.54 -27.50 -10.15
C LEU A 79 -3.34 -26.56 -10.08
N TYR A 80 -3.54 -25.28 -10.36
CA TYR A 80 -2.59 -24.25 -9.93
C TYR A 80 -2.66 -24.07 -8.40
N PHE A 81 -1.63 -23.46 -7.80
CA PHE A 81 -1.53 -23.25 -6.35
C PHE A 81 -2.82 -22.69 -5.74
N HIS A 82 -3.34 -21.58 -6.29
CA HIS A 82 -4.57 -20.94 -5.81
C HIS A 82 -5.82 -21.84 -5.94
N GLN A 83 -5.88 -22.73 -6.95
CA GLN A 83 -6.99 -23.66 -7.13
C GLN A 83 -6.90 -24.83 -6.15
N PHE A 84 -5.68 -25.29 -5.85
CA PHE A 84 -5.41 -26.32 -4.86
C PHE A 84 -5.78 -25.86 -3.45
N VAL A 85 -5.26 -24.70 -3.02
CA VAL A 85 -5.55 -24.12 -1.69
C VAL A 85 -7.05 -23.85 -1.52
N ALA A 86 -7.73 -23.40 -2.58
CA ALA A 86 -9.17 -23.14 -2.55
C ALA A 86 -10.05 -24.39 -2.79
N GLY A 87 -9.47 -25.58 -2.96
CA GLY A 87 -10.22 -26.82 -3.16
C GLY A 87 -11.12 -26.84 -4.41
N LYS A 88 -10.83 -26.03 -5.45
CA LYS A 88 -11.75 -25.75 -6.58
C LYS A 88 -11.98 -26.91 -7.58
N CYS A 89 -11.48 -28.11 -7.28
CA CYS A 89 -11.41 -29.19 -8.26
C CYS A 89 -12.60 -30.16 -8.27
N CYS A 90 -13.27 -30.35 -7.13
CA CYS A 90 -14.46 -31.19 -6.99
C CYS A 90 -15.18 -30.87 -5.68
N ASP A 91 -16.44 -31.30 -5.54
CA ASP A 91 -17.24 -30.99 -4.35
C ASP A 91 -16.63 -31.53 -3.05
N LYS A 92 -15.99 -32.72 -3.12
CA LYS A 92 -15.27 -33.28 -1.96
C LYS A 92 -14.10 -32.39 -1.51
N ALA A 93 -13.34 -31.82 -2.45
CA ALA A 93 -12.24 -30.92 -2.13
C ALA A 93 -12.74 -29.52 -1.69
N LYS A 94 -13.87 -29.07 -2.22
CA LYS A 94 -14.49 -27.77 -1.86
C LYS A 94 -14.96 -27.74 -0.40
N ASN A 95 -15.38 -28.89 0.12
CA ASN A 95 -15.86 -29.04 1.51
C ASN A 95 -14.74 -29.32 2.53
N LYS A 96 -13.50 -29.45 2.06
CA LYS A 96 -12.35 -29.80 2.88
C LYS A 96 -11.18 -28.93 2.46
N THR A 97 -11.39 -27.62 2.48
CA THR A 97 -10.28 -26.72 2.18
C THR A 97 -9.15 -27.05 3.16
N ILE A 98 -7.90 -27.06 2.69
CA ILE A 98 -6.74 -27.48 3.50
C ILE A 98 -6.57 -26.62 4.77
N LEU A 99 -7.26 -25.46 4.80
CA LEU A 99 -7.38 -24.56 5.94
C LEU A 99 -8.42 -25.00 7.01
N ASP A 100 -9.34 -25.91 6.69
CA ASP A 100 -10.47 -26.28 7.57
C ASP A 100 -10.09 -27.26 8.68
N ASN A 101 -8.89 -27.88 8.63
CA ASN A 101 -8.41 -28.73 9.73
C ASN A 101 -7.98 -27.92 10.97
N GLY A 102 -8.13 -26.59 10.99
CA GLY A 102 -7.79 -25.77 12.15
C GLY A 102 -8.47 -24.40 12.26
N LEU A 103 -9.39 -24.02 11.37
CA LEU A 103 -10.04 -22.71 11.41
C LEU A 103 -11.56 -22.91 11.41
N SER A 104 -12.22 -22.39 12.44
CA SER A 104 -13.66 -22.54 12.63
C SER A 104 -14.42 -21.72 11.58
N ALA A 105 -15.72 -22.00 11.39
CA ALA A 105 -16.56 -21.23 10.46
C ALA A 105 -16.57 -19.70 10.75
N ASP A 106 -16.19 -19.28 11.96
CA ASP A 106 -16.03 -17.87 12.34
C ASP A 106 -14.81 -17.19 11.67
N ASP A 107 -13.77 -17.94 11.27
CA ASP A 107 -12.57 -17.36 10.65
C ASP A 107 -12.78 -16.88 9.21
N LYS A 108 -13.87 -17.31 8.56
CA LYS A 108 -14.17 -16.91 7.18
C LYS A 108 -14.56 -15.43 7.08
N TYR A 109 -15.16 -14.88 8.15
CA TYR A 109 -15.58 -13.47 8.22
C TYR A 109 -14.41 -12.54 8.57
N HIS A 110 -13.51 -12.98 9.45
CA HIS A 110 -12.31 -12.18 9.77
C HIS A 110 -11.37 -12.03 8.57
N ARG A 111 -11.39 -12.96 7.62
CA ARG A 111 -10.47 -12.92 6.46
C ARG A 111 -10.75 -11.80 5.46
N THR A 112 -11.98 -11.28 5.37
CA THR A 112 -12.31 -10.19 4.42
C THR A 112 -11.84 -8.83 4.92
N GLU A 113 -11.95 -8.56 6.22
CA GLU A 113 -11.52 -7.29 6.83
C GLU A 113 -10.02 -7.06 6.65
N PHE A 114 -9.19 -8.10 6.88
CA PHE A 114 -7.74 -8.00 6.64
C PHE A 114 -7.37 -7.84 5.16
N GLN A 115 -8.18 -8.37 4.24
CA GLN A 115 -7.95 -8.17 2.81
C GLN A 115 -8.24 -6.74 2.40
N ASP A 116 -9.31 -6.15 2.93
CA ASP A 116 -9.68 -4.77 2.62
C ASP A 116 -8.71 -3.78 3.25
N LEU A 117 -8.23 -4.05 4.47
CA LEU A 117 -7.14 -3.28 5.07
C LEU A 117 -5.87 -3.32 4.21
N LYS A 118 -5.47 -4.51 3.75
CA LYS A 118 -4.30 -4.66 2.87
C LYS A 118 -4.46 -3.88 1.56
N LYS A 119 -5.66 -3.88 0.97
CA LYS A 119 -5.95 -3.08 -0.23
C LYS A 119 -5.83 -1.58 0.05
N MET A 120 -6.35 -1.10 1.18
CA MET A 120 -6.23 0.31 1.56
C MET A 120 -4.79 0.73 1.83
N MET A 121 -3.99 -0.11 2.50
CA MET A 121 -2.56 0.15 2.68
C MET A 121 -1.82 0.26 1.34
N ASN A 122 -2.05 -0.66 0.41
CA ASN A 122 -1.46 -0.60 -0.93
C ASN A 122 -1.91 0.67 -1.69
N LEU A 123 -3.16 1.10 -1.53
CA LEU A 123 -3.68 2.31 -2.14
C LEU A 123 -3.04 3.58 -1.56
N LEU A 124 -2.76 3.59 -0.26
CA LEU A 124 -2.05 4.67 0.41
C LEU A 124 -0.61 4.77 -0.12
N GLU A 125 0.14 3.66 -0.17
CA GLU A 125 1.49 3.62 -0.72
C GLU A 125 1.55 4.12 -2.17
N LEU A 126 0.58 3.70 -3.00
CA LEU A 126 0.47 4.17 -4.37
C LEU A 126 0.22 5.68 -4.44
N SER A 127 -0.69 6.19 -3.61
CA SER A 127 -1.03 7.61 -3.56
C SER A 127 0.16 8.48 -3.11
N GLU A 128 0.93 8.01 -2.11
CA GLU A 128 2.18 8.68 -1.68
C GLU A 128 3.25 8.70 -2.78
N LYS A 129 3.34 7.63 -3.58
CA LYS A 129 4.26 7.59 -4.72
C LYS A 129 3.84 8.60 -5.79
N GLU A 130 2.54 8.66 -6.11
CA GLU A 130 2.02 9.63 -7.09
C GLU A 130 2.24 11.08 -6.64
N GLU A 131 1.98 11.39 -5.37
CA GLU A 131 2.26 12.72 -4.80
C GLU A 131 3.74 13.09 -4.91
N ARG A 132 4.65 12.15 -4.57
CA ARG A 132 6.10 12.38 -4.69
C ARG A 132 6.53 12.68 -6.13
N ILE A 133 5.98 11.97 -7.11
CA ILE A 133 6.26 12.22 -8.53
C ILE A 133 5.75 13.60 -8.94
N ALA A 134 4.51 13.95 -8.55
CA ALA A 134 3.93 15.26 -8.84
C ALA A 134 4.73 16.40 -8.21
N LYS A 135 5.20 16.22 -6.96
CA LYS A 135 6.07 17.18 -6.28
C LYS A 135 7.39 17.39 -7.02
N ALA A 136 8.06 16.31 -7.41
CA ALA A 136 9.33 16.41 -8.16
C ALA A 136 9.16 17.12 -9.52
N LEU A 137 8.01 16.90 -10.18
CA LEU A 137 7.66 17.59 -11.42
C LEU A 137 7.45 19.09 -11.17
N MET A 138 6.66 19.46 -10.15
CA MET A 138 6.45 20.84 -9.73
C MET A 138 7.78 21.53 -9.40
N ASP A 139 8.66 20.91 -8.60
CA ASP A 139 9.98 21.45 -8.26
C ASP A 139 10.85 21.69 -9.51
N THR A 140 10.78 20.79 -10.50
CA THR A 140 11.49 20.93 -11.78
C THR A 140 10.96 22.11 -12.59
N LYS A 141 9.65 22.33 -12.60
CA LYS A 141 9.01 23.46 -13.28
C LYS A 141 9.33 24.78 -12.57
N ALA A 142 9.35 24.79 -11.23
CA ALA A 142 9.70 25.96 -10.44
C ALA A 142 11.11 26.47 -10.78
N ARG A 143 12.10 25.57 -10.86
CA ARG A 143 13.47 25.94 -11.28
C ARG A 143 13.53 26.50 -12.70
N LYS A 144 12.74 25.95 -13.63
CA LYS A 144 12.69 26.48 -15.01
C LYS A 144 12.13 27.89 -15.04
N TYR A 145 11.05 28.13 -14.31
CA TYR A 145 10.46 29.46 -14.18
C TYR A 145 11.44 30.46 -13.54
N GLU A 146 12.18 30.06 -12.50
CA GLU A 146 13.23 30.91 -11.90
C GLU A 146 14.33 31.28 -12.90
N ILE A 147 14.80 30.33 -13.71
CA ILE A 147 15.80 30.57 -14.76
C ILE A 147 15.27 31.54 -15.81
N SER A 148 14.04 31.31 -16.31
CA SER A 148 13.42 32.17 -17.32
C SER A 148 13.14 33.58 -16.78
N THR A 149 12.76 33.70 -15.51
CA THR A 149 12.60 35.00 -14.83
C THR A 149 13.92 35.76 -14.73
N SER A 150 15.02 35.06 -14.40
CA SER A 150 16.35 35.66 -14.36
C SER A 150 16.82 36.15 -15.74
N ASP A 151 16.62 35.34 -16.80
CA ASP A 151 16.96 35.71 -18.17
C ASP A 151 16.15 36.92 -18.64
N PHE A 152 14.84 36.94 -18.39
CA PHE A 152 13.99 38.10 -18.67
C PHE A 152 14.49 39.37 -17.98
N ASN A 153 14.81 39.30 -16.69
CA ASN A 153 15.33 40.45 -15.94
C ASN A 153 16.66 40.97 -16.51
N GLU A 154 17.55 40.08 -16.94
CA GLU A 154 18.79 40.46 -17.61
C GLU A 154 18.53 41.19 -18.95
N LYS A 155 17.61 40.67 -19.79
CA LYS A 155 17.27 41.30 -21.07
C LYS A 155 16.56 42.64 -20.88
N ASN A 156 15.67 42.76 -19.90
CA ASN A 156 15.02 44.01 -19.54
C ASN A 156 16.05 45.06 -19.07
N LYS A 157 17.05 44.66 -18.28
CA LYS A 157 18.17 45.55 -17.91
C LYS A 157 18.98 45.98 -19.15
N ALA A 158 19.27 45.05 -20.06
CA ALA A 158 19.97 45.36 -21.31
C ALA A 158 19.19 46.34 -22.20
N ARG A 159 17.86 46.19 -22.32
CA ARG A 159 17.02 47.15 -23.06
C ARG A 159 17.05 48.53 -22.42
N LYS A 160 16.97 48.63 -21.09
CA LYS A 160 17.07 49.92 -20.37
C LYS A 160 18.40 50.61 -20.65
N GLN A 161 19.51 49.86 -20.67
CA GLN A 161 20.82 50.40 -21.03
C GLN A 161 20.84 50.87 -22.49
N SER A 162 20.43 50.01 -23.42
CA SER A 162 20.38 50.33 -24.85
C SER A 162 19.50 51.55 -25.16
N ARG A 163 18.39 51.76 -24.45
CA ARG A 163 17.55 52.96 -24.54
C ARG A 163 18.30 54.22 -24.11
N THR A 164 19.14 54.12 -23.08
CA THR A 164 19.97 55.22 -22.59
C THR A 164 21.08 55.55 -23.60
N ASP A 165 21.70 54.54 -24.19
CA ASP A 165 22.74 54.70 -25.22
C ASP A 165 22.18 55.33 -26.49
N LEU A 166 21.00 54.90 -26.93
CA LEU A 166 20.26 55.49 -28.06
C LEU A 166 19.90 56.95 -27.79
N ALA A 167 19.37 57.27 -26.60
CA ALA A 167 19.04 58.65 -26.23
C ALA A 167 20.28 59.55 -26.25
N THR A 168 21.40 59.08 -25.69
CA THR A 168 22.68 59.81 -25.66
C THR A 168 23.22 60.07 -27.07
N SER A 169 23.12 59.06 -27.94
CA SER A 169 23.53 59.16 -29.35
C SER A 169 22.66 60.13 -30.14
N LEU A 170 21.34 60.14 -29.90
CA LEU A 170 20.43 61.11 -30.51
C LEU A 170 20.73 62.55 -30.05
N THR A 171 20.97 62.76 -28.76
CA THR A 171 21.35 64.08 -28.23
C THR A 171 22.66 64.56 -28.86
N THR A 172 23.64 63.68 -28.96
CA THR A 172 24.95 63.98 -29.56
C THR A 172 24.81 64.28 -31.05
N ALA A 173 24.02 63.51 -31.80
CA ALA A 173 23.76 63.79 -33.21
C ALA A 173 23.08 65.16 -33.41
N GLY A 174 22.14 65.53 -32.54
CA GLY A 174 21.44 66.81 -32.58
C GLY A 174 22.36 68.02 -32.43
N THR A 175 23.41 67.94 -31.59
CA THR A 175 24.36 69.06 -31.43
C THR A 175 25.22 69.29 -32.67
N TYR A 176 25.44 68.26 -33.49
CA TYR A 176 26.29 68.37 -34.68
C TYR A 176 25.59 68.87 -35.94
N ILE A 177 24.26 68.78 -36.00
CA ILE A 177 23.48 69.37 -37.10
C ILE A 177 23.68 70.90 -37.16
N VAL A 178 24.14 71.52 -36.06
CA VAL A 178 24.45 72.94 -35.96
C VAL A 178 25.83 73.29 -36.55
N GLU A 179 26.73 72.32 -36.74
CA GLU A 179 28.09 72.53 -37.25
C GLU A 179 28.22 71.98 -38.69
N GLU A 180 28.16 72.84 -39.71
CA GLU A 180 28.16 72.50 -41.14
C GLU A 180 29.39 71.70 -41.61
N LYS A 181 29.40 70.37 -41.43
CA LYS A 181 30.40 69.45 -42.02
C LYS A 181 29.74 68.20 -42.58
N GLU A 182 29.35 68.26 -43.84
CA GLU A 182 28.63 67.22 -44.61
C GLU A 182 29.24 65.80 -44.50
N LYS A 183 30.58 65.68 -44.50
CA LYS A 183 31.26 64.37 -44.38
C LYS A 183 31.11 63.75 -42.97
N THR A 184 31.08 64.59 -41.94
CA THR A 184 30.94 64.16 -40.54
C THR A 184 29.53 63.65 -40.26
N GLU A 185 28.53 64.25 -40.92
CA GLU A 185 27.13 63.91 -40.77
C GLU A 185 26.83 62.48 -41.27
N ARG A 186 27.37 62.09 -42.43
CA ARG A 186 27.15 60.76 -42.99
C ARG A 186 27.66 59.64 -42.08
N VAL A 187 28.82 59.82 -41.45
CA VAL A 187 29.41 58.83 -40.52
C VAL A 187 28.55 58.70 -39.27
N LYS A 188 28.07 59.82 -38.71
CA LYS A 188 27.21 59.82 -37.53
C LYS A 188 25.84 59.21 -37.79
N LEU A 189 25.28 59.45 -38.98
CA LEU A 189 24.01 58.83 -39.37
C LEU A 189 24.13 57.31 -39.51
N GLN A 190 25.24 56.81 -40.06
CA GLN A 190 25.51 55.37 -40.11
C GLN A 190 25.63 54.76 -38.72
N GLU A 191 26.32 55.45 -37.81
CA GLU A 191 26.46 55.00 -36.43
C GLU A 191 25.12 55.00 -35.68
N LEU A 192 24.30 56.03 -35.85
CA LEU A 192 22.96 56.08 -35.27
C LEU A 192 22.08 54.92 -35.77
N ARG A 193 22.14 54.59 -37.07
CA ARG A 193 21.44 53.41 -37.61
C ARG A 193 21.92 52.12 -36.98
N ARG A 194 23.22 51.96 -36.76
CA ARG A 194 23.78 50.78 -36.07
C ARG A 194 23.19 50.65 -34.66
N ILE A 195 23.17 51.73 -33.89
CA ILE A 195 22.63 51.75 -32.51
C ILE A 195 21.12 51.49 -32.50
N MET A 196 20.36 52.03 -33.45
CA MET A 196 18.93 51.74 -33.57
C MET A 196 18.67 50.26 -33.85
N ASN A 197 19.42 49.65 -34.77
CA ASN A 197 19.30 48.23 -35.06
C ASN A 197 19.66 47.38 -33.84
N GLU A 198 20.72 47.74 -33.10
CA GLU A 198 21.09 47.06 -31.86
C GLU A 198 20.00 47.16 -30.78
N HIS A 199 19.37 48.33 -30.66
CA HIS A 199 18.23 48.53 -29.77
C HIS A 199 17.05 47.64 -30.14
N GLU A 200 16.70 47.59 -31.42
CA GLU A 200 15.63 46.72 -31.94
C GLU A 200 15.93 45.23 -31.67
N THR A 201 17.16 44.77 -31.90
CA THR A 201 17.53 43.39 -31.54
C THR A 201 17.44 43.11 -30.05
N THR A 202 17.67 44.11 -29.19
CA THR A 202 17.55 43.96 -27.74
C THR A 202 16.10 43.88 -27.29
N ILE A 203 15.22 44.69 -27.90
CA ILE A 203 13.75 44.61 -27.70
C ILE A 203 13.25 43.21 -28.07
N ASN A 204 13.60 42.72 -29.27
CA ASN A 204 13.16 41.40 -29.73
C ASN A 204 13.64 40.26 -28.81
N LYS A 205 14.84 40.37 -28.23
CA LYS A 205 15.36 39.38 -27.26
C LYS A 205 14.60 39.41 -25.94
N GLU A 206 14.21 40.58 -25.45
CA GLU A 206 13.37 40.72 -24.24
C GLU A 206 11.97 40.15 -24.47
N GLU A 207 11.34 40.44 -25.62
CA GLU A 207 10.01 39.89 -25.94
C GLU A 207 10.01 38.35 -26.02
N VAL A 208 11.09 37.76 -26.56
CA VAL A 208 11.24 36.29 -26.60
C VAL A 208 11.43 35.70 -25.21
N SER A 209 12.22 36.35 -24.33
CA SER A 209 12.41 35.85 -22.96
C SER A 209 11.18 36.06 -22.08
N GLU A 210 10.40 37.12 -22.29
CA GLU A 210 9.11 37.37 -21.64
C GLU A 210 8.10 36.25 -21.95
N LYS A 211 7.89 35.96 -23.25
CA LYS A 211 7.00 34.86 -23.68
C LYS A 211 7.39 33.52 -23.06
N LYS A 212 8.69 33.23 -23.03
CA LYS A 212 9.20 31.99 -22.42
C LYS A 212 8.96 31.95 -20.91
N MET A 213 9.13 33.07 -20.21
CA MET A 213 8.82 33.18 -18.79
C MET A 213 7.33 32.93 -18.52
N GLU A 214 6.43 33.52 -19.31
CA GLU A 214 4.97 33.28 -19.20
C GLU A 214 4.58 31.81 -19.48
N GLU A 215 5.24 31.16 -20.45
CA GLU A 215 5.02 29.74 -20.75
C GLU A 215 5.47 28.85 -19.58
N ASP A 216 6.62 29.14 -18.98
CA ASP A 216 7.14 28.41 -17.82
C ASP A 216 6.28 28.66 -16.56
N GLU A 217 5.73 29.87 -16.39
CA GLU A 217 4.78 30.21 -15.31
C GLU A 217 3.51 29.36 -15.42
N LYS A 218 2.87 29.34 -16.59
CA LYS A 218 1.68 28.50 -16.84
C LYS A 218 1.96 27.01 -16.60
N ALA A 219 3.15 26.55 -16.99
CA ALA A 219 3.56 25.17 -16.76
C ALA A 219 3.78 24.85 -15.27
N LEU A 220 4.28 25.82 -14.49
CA LEU A 220 4.40 25.71 -13.03
C LEU A 220 3.03 25.69 -12.35
N ASP A 221 2.11 26.54 -12.76
CA ASP A 221 0.74 26.58 -12.22
C ASP A 221 0.01 25.26 -12.45
N GLN A 222 0.11 24.70 -13.67
CA GLN A 222 -0.46 23.41 -13.98
C GLN A 222 0.12 22.30 -13.09
N ALA A 223 1.45 22.23 -12.96
CA ALA A 223 2.11 21.24 -12.13
C ALA A 223 1.75 21.38 -10.63
N THR A 224 1.58 22.62 -10.16
CA THR A 224 1.15 22.93 -8.78
C THR A 224 -0.28 22.44 -8.53
N SER A 225 -1.20 22.69 -9.46
CA SER A 225 -2.59 22.19 -9.38
C SER A 225 -2.64 20.66 -9.36
N GLU A 226 -1.85 19.99 -10.21
CA GLU A 226 -1.75 18.54 -10.23
C GLU A 226 -1.20 17.98 -8.91
N PHE A 227 -0.15 18.60 -8.35
CA PHE A 227 0.39 18.23 -7.04
C PHE A 227 -0.65 18.35 -5.93
N ILE A 228 -1.39 19.46 -5.86
CA ILE A 228 -2.45 19.68 -4.86
C ILE A 228 -3.51 18.57 -4.97
N LYS A 229 -4.00 18.27 -6.18
CA LYS A 229 -4.99 17.20 -6.41
C LYS A 229 -4.48 15.83 -5.95
N LYS A 230 -3.20 15.51 -6.14
CA LYS A 230 -2.61 14.25 -5.70
C LYS A 230 -2.44 14.19 -4.18
N LYS A 231 -2.06 15.30 -3.56
CA LYS A 231 -1.98 15.45 -2.10
C LYS A 231 -3.35 15.27 -1.43
N GLU A 232 -4.39 15.93 -1.93
CA GLU A 232 -5.77 15.78 -1.44
C GLU A 232 -6.26 14.33 -1.54
N LYS A 233 -5.97 13.63 -2.64
CA LYS A 233 -6.28 12.20 -2.79
C LYS A 233 -5.59 11.34 -1.73
N ARG A 234 -4.30 11.58 -1.45
CA ARG A 234 -3.60 10.85 -0.38
C ARG A 234 -4.25 11.13 0.98
N GLU A 235 -4.56 12.38 1.28
CA GLU A 235 -5.22 12.77 2.54
C GLU A 235 -6.60 12.11 2.69
N GLN A 236 -7.38 12.00 1.61
CA GLN A 236 -8.64 11.27 1.61
C GLN A 236 -8.43 9.78 1.93
N VAL A 237 -7.49 9.10 1.24
CA VAL A 237 -7.19 7.68 1.51
C VAL A 237 -6.71 7.46 2.95
N GLN A 238 -5.93 8.38 3.49
CA GLN A 238 -5.48 8.33 4.89
C GLN A 238 -6.64 8.52 5.88
N SER A 239 -7.58 9.41 5.57
CA SER A 239 -8.80 9.62 6.35
C SER A 239 -9.68 8.36 6.34
N ASP A 240 -9.91 7.78 5.17
CA ASP A 240 -10.71 6.55 4.97
C ASP A 240 -10.08 5.35 5.69
N LEU A 241 -8.76 5.25 5.70
CA LEU A 241 -8.04 4.23 6.44
C LEU A 241 -8.23 4.41 7.96
N SER A 242 -8.16 5.64 8.45
CA SER A 242 -8.30 5.97 9.88
C SER A 242 -9.72 5.74 10.38
N SER A 243 -10.74 6.07 9.59
CA SER A 243 -12.13 5.77 9.91
C SER A 243 -12.39 4.27 9.95
N SER A 244 -11.87 3.53 8.97
CA SER A 244 -11.97 2.05 8.93
C SER A 244 -11.35 1.38 10.16
N PHE A 245 -10.20 1.86 10.64
CA PHE A 245 -9.61 1.38 11.88
C PHE A 245 -10.47 1.69 13.11
N SER A 246 -11.03 2.90 13.16
CA SER A 246 -11.89 3.33 14.26
C SER A 246 -13.17 2.49 14.34
N ASP A 247 -13.77 2.17 13.19
CA ASP A 247 -14.98 1.36 13.13
C ASP A 247 -14.69 -0.11 13.46
N SER A 248 -13.56 -0.64 12.98
CA SER A 248 -13.09 -1.98 13.37
C SER A 248 -12.84 -2.07 14.88
N ALA A 249 -12.22 -1.04 15.48
CA ALA A 249 -11.99 -0.99 16.92
C ALA A 249 -13.30 -0.93 17.73
N LYS A 250 -14.29 -0.14 17.30
CA LYS A 250 -15.62 -0.09 17.92
C LYS A 250 -16.32 -1.45 17.87
N ASN A 251 -16.26 -2.15 16.74
CA ASN A 251 -16.85 -3.47 16.58
C ASN A 251 -16.20 -4.50 17.52
N LEU A 252 -14.88 -4.44 17.71
CA LEU A 252 -14.17 -5.31 18.66
C LEU A 252 -14.57 -5.04 20.12
N VAL A 253 -14.78 -3.77 20.48
CA VAL A 253 -15.22 -3.38 21.83
C VAL A 253 -16.67 -3.81 22.08
N ALA A 254 -17.58 -3.54 21.14
CA ALA A 254 -19.00 -3.92 21.25
C ALA A 254 -19.16 -5.44 21.40
N ASN A 255 -18.43 -6.23 20.61
CA ASN A 255 -18.44 -7.69 20.71
C ASN A 255 -17.84 -8.20 22.03
N LYS A 256 -16.94 -7.44 22.66
CA LYS A 256 -16.35 -7.81 23.95
C LYS A 256 -17.37 -7.65 25.08
N GLU A 257 -18.15 -6.58 25.08
CA GLU A 257 -19.22 -6.36 26.09
C GLU A 257 -20.33 -7.42 25.99
N GLU A 258 -20.66 -7.87 24.78
CA GLU A 258 -21.60 -8.98 24.60
C GLU A 258 -21.03 -10.32 25.09
N LYS A 259 -19.75 -10.60 24.83
CA LYS A 259 -19.09 -11.84 25.28
C LYS A 259 -18.84 -11.88 26.79
N GLU A 260 -18.45 -10.76 27.41
CA GLU A 260 -18.31 -10.67 28.87
C GLU A 260 -19.67 -10.87 29.58
N ASN A 261 -20.78 -10.45 28.95
CA ASN A 261 -22.16 -10.69 29.41
C ASN A 261 -22.73 -12.09 29.09
N GLN A 262 -21.98 -12.96 28.39
CA GLN A 262 -22.36 -14.37 28.15
C GLN A 262 -21.67 -15.32 29.13
N CYS A 263 -20.45 -14.98 29.59
CA CYS A 263 -19.74 -15.78 30.60
C CYS A 263 -20.32 -15.68 32.02
N ASP A 264 -21.22 -14.72 32.30
CA ASP A 264 -21.85 -14.54 33.61
C ASP A 264 -23.15 -15.34 33.78
N LYS A 265 -23.60 -16.09 32.76
CA LYS A 265 -24.85 -16.86 32.78
C LYS A 265 -24.63 -18.35 32.53
N CYS A 266 -25.55 -19.15 33.05
CA CYS A 266 -25.58 -20.59 32.82
C CYS A 266 -26.10 -20.92 31.42
N ASN A 267 -25.39 -21.76 30.66
CA ASN A 267 -25.83 -22.20 29.31
C ASN A 267 -27.08 -23.08 29.29
N VAL A 268 -27.58 -23.51 30.45
CA VAL A 268 -28.75 -24.38 30.57
C VAL A 268 -29.99 -23.61 30.98
N CYS A 269 -29.92 -22.83 32.06
CA CYS A 269 -31.06 -22.04 32.56
C CYS A 269 -31.02 -20.56 32.15
N PHE A 270 -29.95 -20.10 31.49
CA PHE A 270 -29.72 -18.71 31.07
C PHE A 270 -29.72 -17.66 32.20
N GLU A 271 -29.72 -18.10 33.46
CA GLU A 271 -29.65 -17.23 34.63
C GLU A 271 -28.20 -16.88 35.02
N LYS A 272 -28.02 -15.70 35.62
CA LYS A 272 -26.71 -15.23 36.08
C LYS A 272 -26.17 -16.11 37.21
N TYR A 273 -24.86 -16.37 37.17
CA TYR A 273 -24.17 -17.05 38.26
C TYR A 273 -24.23 -16.22 39.55
N ASN A 274 -24.40 -16.90 40.69
CA ASN A 274 -24.52 -16.25 41.99
C ASN A 274 -23.71 -17.00 43.07
N LYS A 275 -23.61 -16.40 44.27
CA LYS A 275 -22.86 -16.96 45.41
C LYS A 275 -23.66 -17.98 46.26
N LYS A 276 -24.91 -18.29 45.92
CA LYS A 276 -25.78 -19.14 46.74
C LYS A 276 -25.90 -20.56 46.17
N ASP A 277 -26.51 -20.67 45.01
CA ASP A 277 -26.95 -21.95 44.41
C ASP A 277 -26.56 -22.09 42.94
N ARG A 278 -26.22 -20.97 42.27
CA ARG A 278 -25.84 -20.95 40.85
C ARG A 278 -24.38 -20.58 40.69
N HIS A 279 -23.49 -21.32 41.33
CA HIS A 279 -22.06 -21.17 41.07
C HIS A 279 -21.71 -21.70 39.68
N CYS A 280 -20.80 -21.03 38.97
CA CYS A 280 -20.24 -21.54 37.73
C CYS A 280 -19.40 -22.79 38.01
N CYS A 281 -19.71 -23.89 37.31
CA CYS A 281 -18.98 -25.14 37.41
C CYS A 281 -18.52 -25.57 36.03
N SER A 282 -17.31 -26.13 35.95
CA SER A 282 -16.77 -26.78 34.76
C SER A 282 -16.76 -28.29 34.95
N LEU A 283 -17.20 -29.02 33.94
CA LEU A 283 -17.06 -30.47 33.86
C LEU A 283 -15.69 -30.83 33.26
N LYS A 284 -15.26 -32.10 33.37
CA LYS A 284 -14.02 -32.57 32.73
C LYS A 284 -13.99 -32.34 31.21
N CYS A 285 -15.15 -32.33 30.56
CA CYS A 285 -15.31 -32.03 29.15
C CYS A 285 -15.11 -30.53 28.81
N GLY A 286 -14.87 -29.66 29.79
CA GLY A 286 -14.63 -28.22 29.62
C GLY A 286 -15.87 -27.34 29.53
N HIS A 287 -17.08 -27.92 29.51
CA HIS A 287 -18.32 -27.17 29.42
C HIS A 287 -18.75 -26.54 30.75
N LEU A 288 -19.18 -25.27 30.71
CA LEU A 288 -19.62 -24.50 31.86
C LEU A 288 -21.14 -24.61 32.07
N THR A 289 -21.56 -24.86 33.31
CA THR A 289 -22.96 -24.95 33.73
C THR A 289 -23.08 -24.61 35.21
N CYS A 290 -24.23 -24.11 35.68
CA CYS A 290 -24.39 -23.82 37.11
C CYS A 290 -24.60 -25.10 37.94
N ARG A 291 -24.14 -25.10 39.20
CA ARG A 291 -24.26 -26.25 40.11
C ARG A 291 -25.70 -26.76 40.24
N LYS A 292 -26.68 -25.85 40.33
CA LYS A 292 -28.11 -26.18 40.41
C LYS A 292 -28.56 -27.04 39.23
N CYS A 293 -28.28 -26.61 38.00
CA CYS A 293 -28.65 -27.37 36.79
C CYS A 293 -27.98 -28.75 36.77
N LEU A 294 -26.70 -28.88 37.13
CA LEU A 294 -26.03 -30.19 37.18
C LEU A 294 -26.61 -31.13 38.26
N GLY A 295 -27.15 -30.57 39.35
CA GLY A 295 -27.81 -31.32 40.41
C GLY A 295 -29.19 -31.84 40.03
N GLU A 296 -29.93 -31.08 39.21
CA GLU A 296 -31.30 -31.40 38.77
C GLU A 296 -31.37 -32.33 37.55
N LEU A 297 -30.23 -32.61 36.89
CA LEU A 297 -30.20 -33.52 35.75
C LEU A 297 -30.49 -34.97 36.18
N PRO A 298 -31.47 -35.66 35.53
CA PRO A 298 -31.83 -37.03 35.86
C PRO A 298 -30.70 -38.02 35.51
N GLU A 299 -29.97 -37.75 34.43
CA GLU A 299 -28.80 -38.49 34.01
C GLU A 299 -27.57 -37.57 34.15
N LYS A 300 -26.47 -38.11 34.69
CA LYS A 300 -25.23 -37.35 34.89
C LYS A 300 -24.44 -37.25 33.57
N LEU A 301 -25.07 -36.65 32.56
CA LEU A 301 -24.51 -36.36 31.23
C LEU A 301 -24.39 -34.86 31.03
N CYS A 302 -23.29 -34.40 30.42
CA CYS A 302 -23.11 -32.98 30.10
C CYS A 302 -24.27 -32.49 29.20
N PRO A 303 -24.96 -31.39 29.53
CA PRO A 303 -26.08 -30.89 28.73
C PRO A 303 -25.67 -30.36 27.34
N ILE A 304 -24.36 -30.13 27.12
CA ILE A 304 -23.83 -29.60 25.87
C ILE A 304 -23.28 -30.73 24.97
N CYS A 305 -22.35 -31.55 25.46
CA CYS A 305 -21.72 -32.62 24.67
C CYS A 305 -22.17 -34.05 25.01
N ARG A 306 -23.02 -34.22 26.03
CA ARG A 306 -23.52 -35.51 26.53
C ARG A 306 -22.47 -36.47 27.09
N GLU A 307 -21.26 -35.99 27.37
CA GLU A 307 -20.23 -36.80 28.04
C GLU A 307 -20.64 -37.09 29.50
N PRO A 308 -20.53 -38.36 29.98
CA PRO A 308 -20.88 -38.70 31.34
C PRO A 308 -19.93 -38.07 32.36
N PHE A 309 -20.46 -37.67 33.52
CA PHE A 309 -19.70 -37.08 34.63
C PHE A 309 -20.12 -37.67 35.98
N THR A 310 -19.24 -37.63 36.98
CA THR A 310 -19.58 -37.88 38.38
C THR A 310 -19.52 -36.57 39.18
N GLU A 311 -20.01 -36.57 40.43
CA GLU A 311 -19.97 -35.38 41.29
C GLU A 311 -18.54 -34.88 41.55
N GLU A 312 -17.54 -35.78 41.50
CA GLU A 312 -16.12 -35.48 41.65
C GLU A 312 -15.55 -34.77 40.40
N ASN A 313 -16.19 -34.93 39.24
CA ASN A 313 -15.81 -34.27 38.00
C ASN A 313 -16.27 -32.80 37.93
N ILE A 314 -17.04 -32.32 38.92
CA ILE A 314 -17.60 -30.96 38.91
C ILE A 314 -16.64 -30.00 39.62
N ILE A 315 -15.92 -29.20 38.84
CA ILE A 315 -14.95 -28.22 39.36
C ILE A 315 -15.64 -26.86 39.48
N LYS A 316 -15.70 -26.29 40.68
CA LYS A 316 -16.24 -24.93 40.90
C LYS A 316 -15.26 -23.88 40.40
N ILE A 317 -15.73 -22.96 39.56
CA ILE A 317 -14.94 -21.85 39.04
C ILE A 317 -15.39 -20.56 39.74
N TYR A 318 -14.41 -19.77 40.19
CA TYR A 318 -14.64 -18.43 40.72
C TYR A 318 -14.45 -17.43 39.59
N LEU A 319 -15.56 -16.97 39.01
CA LEU A 319 -15.56 -15.85 38.07
C LEU A 319 -15.17 -14.58 38.85
N ARG A 320 -14.22 -13.81 38.29
CA ARG A 320 -13.81 -12.51 38.82
C ARG A 320 -14.86 -11.45 38.56
#